data_AF-A0A7X6YAP7-F1
#
_entry.id   AF-A0A7X6YAP7-F1
#
_cell.length_a   1.000
_cell.length_b   1.000
_cell.length_c   1.000
_cell.angle_alpha   90.00
_cell.angle_beta   90.00
_cell.angle_gamma   90.00
#
_symmetry.space_group_name_H-M   'P 1'
#
loop_
_entity.id
_entity.type
_entity.pdbx_description
1 polymer ?
#
loop_
_entity_poly.entity_id
_entity_poly.type
_entity_poly.pdbx_seq_one_letter_code
_entity_poly.pdbx_strand_id
1 'polypeptide(L)'
;MTANKAVRRMNMTKKHPSMSRRMITFIFTVALLGVFAIGLSFCLDGKNDQISDLMLISFMILVSTGLIGGFVMLYNVRCPDCGGRTQTTQNNKLDMWQAHCQKCDITWDLGLGTETGP
;
A
#
# COMPACT_ATOMS: atom_id res chain seq x y z
N MET A 1 -42.59 -21.18 8.03
CA MET A 1 -41.23 -21.20 8.61
C MET A 1 -40.30 -21.93 7.65
N THR A 2 -39.67 -21.20 6.73
CA THR A 2 -38.69 -21.73 5.76
C THR A 2 -37.32 -21.17 6.12
N ALA A 3 -36.75 -21.69 7.20
CA ALA A 3 -35.33 -21.55 7.49
C ALA A 3 -34.55 -22.49 6.54
N ASN A 4 -33.40 -22.01 6.04
CA ASN A 4 -32.37 -22.73 5.28
C ASN A 4 -32.14 -22.27 3.82
N LYS A 5 -32.04 -20.95 3.62
CA LYS A 5 -31.30 -20.39 2.48
C LYS A 5 -30.31 -19.31 2.91
N ALA A 6 -29.60 -19.58 4.00
CA ALA A 6 -28.41 -18.85 4.39
C ALA A 6 -27.23 -19.83 4.35
N VAL A 7 -26.96 -20.36 3.15
CA VAL A 7 -25.62 -20.86 2.83
C VAL A 7 -24.72 -19.67 3.04
N ARG A 8 -24.06 -19.62 4.21
CA ARG A 8 -22.90 -18.79 4.51
C ARG A 8 -22.04 -18.79 3.25
N ARG A 9 -22.08 -17.71 2.46
CA ARG A 9 -20.90 -17.32 1.69
C ARG A 9 -19.88 -16.95 2.75
N MET A 10 -19.17 -17.96 3.26
CA MET A 10 -17.89 -17.74 3.89
C MET A 10 -17.01 -17.21 2.76
N ASN A 11 -17.06 -15.90 2.53
CA ASN A 11 -16.03 -15.21 1.77
C ASN A 11 -14.73 -15.59 2.48
N MET A 12 -13.99 -16.53 1.89
CA MET A 12 -12.73 -16.99 2.46
C MET A 12 -11.77 -15.83 2.37
N THR A 13 -11.67 -15.05 3.45
CA THR A 13 -10.68 -13.98 3.57
C THR A 13 -9.32 -14.64 3.64
N LYS A 14 -8.53 -14.54 2.56
CA LYS A 14 -7.17 -15.07 2.50
C LYS A 14 -6.16 -13.93 2.61
N LYS A 15 -5.07 -14.14 3.35
CA LYS A 15 -3.97 -13.18 3.41
C LYS A 15 -3.29 -13.08 2.05
N HIS A 16 -3.14 -11.88 1.50
CA HIS A 16 -2.46 -11.68 0.22
C HIS A 16 -0.98 -12.04 0.38
N PRO A 17 -0.43 -12.98 -0.41
CA PRO A 17 0.88 -13.58 -0.14
C PRO A 17 2.05 -12.60 -0.23
N SER A 18 1.89 -11.48 -0.96
CA SER A 18 3.00 -10.60 -1.32
C SER A 18 2.74 -9.10 -1.16
N MET A 19 1.53 -8.65 -0.79
CA MET A 19 1.22 -7.21 -0.85
C MET A 19 1.77 -6.42 0.33
N SER A 20 1.53 -6.89 1.57
CA SER A 20 2.06 -6.21 2.76
C SER A 20 3.59 -6.08 2.70
N ARG A 21 4.30 -7.15 2.30
CA ARG A 21 5.76 -7.14 2.19
C ARG A 21 6.24 -6.13 1.15
N ARG A 22 5.61 -6.07 -0.02
CA ARG A 22 5.97 -5.10 -1.06
C ARG A 22 5.69 -3.66 -0.64
N MET A 23 4.57 -3.40 0.03
CA MET A 23 4.23 -2.07 0.55
C MET A 23 5.22 -1.61 1.63
N ILE A 24 5.56 -2.49 2.57
CA ILE A 24 6.55 -2.20 3.62
C ILE A 24 7.92 -1.91 3.00
N THR A 25 8.38 -2.74 2.06
CA THR A 25 9.67 -2.49 1.37
C THR A 25 9.64 -1.16 0.63
N PHE A 26 8.56 -0.85 -0.09
CA PHE A 26 8.43 0.41 -0.82
C PHE A 26 8.49 1.62 0.11
N ILE A 27 7.72 1.62 1.20
CA ILE A 27 7.74 2.70 2.21
C ILE A 27 9.15 2.85 2.80
N PHE A 28 9.79 1.74 3.16
CA PHE A 28 11.12 1.77 3.76
C PHE A 28 12.17 2.32 2.78
N THR A 29 12.12 1.93 1.51
CA THR A 29 13.02 2.45 0.47
C THR A 29 12.83 3.94 0.24
N VAL A 30 11.59 4.42 0.12
CA VAL A 30 11.29 5.85 -0.05
C VAL A 30 11.73 6.65 1.18
N ALA A 31 11.48 6.15 2.39
CA ALA A 31 11.89 6.80 3.62
C ALA A 31 13.42 6.91 3.74
N LEU A 32 14.15 5.83 3.43
CA LEU A 32 15.62 5.80 3.49
C LEU A 32 16.24 6.77 2.48
N LEU A 33 15.70 6.83 1.26
CA LEU A 33 16.12 7.82 0.25
C LEU A 33 15.83 9.26 0.71
N GLY A 34 14.69 9.48 1.36
CA GLY A 34 14.34 10.78 1.94
C GLY A 34 15.31 11.23 3.03
N VAL A 35 15.63 10.36 3.98
CA VAL A 35 16.61 10.65 5.04
C VAL A 35 18.00 10.93 4.46
N PHE A 36 18.40 10.15 3.45
CA PHE A 36 19.68 10.35 2.78
C PHE A 36 19.76 11.69 2.04
N ALA A 37 18.68 12.08 1.33
CA ALA A 37 18.60 13.36 0.64
C ALA A 37 18.68 14.54 1.63
N ILE A 38 17.90 14.50 2.72
CA ILE A 38 17.93 15.53 3.77
C ILE A 38 19.32 15.62 4.41
N GLY A 39 19.93 14.48 4.76
CA GLY A 39 21.26 14.44 5.35
C GLY A 39 22.32 15.05 4.43
N LEU A 40 22.24 14.77 3.12
CA LEU A 40 23.12 15.37 2.13
C LEU A 40 22.91 16.87 1.97
N SER A 41 21.65 17.33 1.94
CA SER A 41 21.33 18.76 1.90
C SER A 41 21.98 19.50 3.07
N PHE A 42 21.84 19.02 4.30
CA PHE A 42 22.48 19.63 5.48
C PHE A 42 24.01 19.62 5.41
N CYS A 43 24.64 18.57 4.88
CA CYS A 43 26.09 18.54 4.68
C CYS A 43 26.59 19.53 3.61
N LEU A 44 25.74 19.89 2.64
CA LEU A 44 26.09 20.72 1.49
C LEU A 44 25.66 22.19 1.64
N ASP A 45 24.81 22.49 2.63
CA ASP A 45 24.21 23.80 2.89
C ASP A 45 25.23 24.94 3.13
N GLY A 46 26.50 24.60 3.42
CA GLY A 46 27.58 25.58 3.59
C GLY A 46 28.53 25.72 2.39
N LYS A 47 28.37 24.93 1.32
CA LYS A 47 29.33 24.87 0.21
C LYS A 47 28.75 25.26 -1.15
N ASN A 48 27.46 25.07 -1.38
CA ASN A 48 26.84 25.38 -2.68
C ASN A 48 25.31 25.49 -2.61
N ASP A 49 24.81 26.73 -2.50
CA ASP A 49 23.37 27.04 -2.37
C ASP A 49 22.53 26.47 -3.51
N GLN A 50 23.07 26.42 -4.74
CA GLN A 50 22.37 25.85 -5.90
C GLN A 50 22.14 24.34 -5.76
N ILE A 51 23.07 23.61 -5.13
CA ILE A 51 22.93 22.16 -4.93
C ILE A 51 21.91 21.88 -3.83
N SER A 52 21.87 22.69 -2.77
CA SER A 52 20.90 22.57 -1.68
C SER A 52 19.46 22.71 -2.20
N ASP A 53 19.20 23.74 -3.02
CA ASP A 53 17.87 23.98 -3.60
C ASP A 53 17.43 22.86 -4.57
N LEU A 54 18.33 22.39 -5.43
CA LEU A 54 18.06 21.25 -6.32
C LEU A 54 17.72 19.97 -5.56
N MET A 55 18.40 19.71 -4.43
CA MET A 55 18.12 18.55 -3.58
C MET A 55 16.75 18.65 -2.90
N LEU A 56 16.37 19.86 -2.45
CA LEU A 56 15.04 20.11 -1.87
C LEU A 56 13.92 19.85 -2.89
N ILE A 57 14.07 20.37 -4.12
CA ILE A 57 13.13 20.13 -5.22
C ILE A 57 13.05 18.62 -5.54
N SER A 58 14.21 17.96 -5.62
CA SER A 58 14.28 16.52 -5.88
C SER A 58 13.57 15.71 -4.80
N PHE A 59 13.71 16.09 -3.53
CA PHE A 59 13.01 15.47 -2.41
C PHE A 59 11.49 15.64 -2.51
N MET A 60 10.99 16.83 -2.85
CA MET A 60 9.56 17.08 -3.06
C MET A 60 8.98 16.20 -4.16
N ILE A 61 9.70 16.06 -5.28
CA ILE A 61 9.30 15.17 -6.39
C ILE A 61 9.31 13.71 -5.93
N LEU A 62 10.34 13.28 -5.19
CA LEU A 62 10.49 11.91 -4.71
C LEU A 62 9.36 11.52 -3.74
N VAL A 63 9.00 12.40 -2.80
CA VAL A 63 7.88 12.18 -1.87
C VAL A 63 6.55 12.11 -2.63
N SER A 64 6.31 13.05 -3.55
CA SER A 64 5.08 13.08 -4.35
C SER A 64 4.92 11.82 -5.19
N THR A 65 5.99 11.40 -5.86
CA THR A 65 6.01 10.18 -6.69
C THR A 65 5.88 8.92 -5.83
N GLY A 66 6.50 8.90 -4.65
CA GLY A 66 6.36 7.84 -3.66
C GLY A 66 4.91 7.64 -3.22
N LEU A 67 4.23 8.73 -2.86
CA LEU A 67 2.81 8.68 -2.49
C LEU A 67 1.94 8.17 -3.65
N ILE A 68 2.11 8.71 -4.86
CA ILE A 68 1.37 8.27 -6.04
C ILE A 68 1.61 6.77 -6.29
N GLY A 69 2.88 6.32 -6.22
CA GLY A 69 3.24 4.91 -6.38
C GLY A 69 2.57 4.00 -5.33
N GLY A 70 2.54 4.43 -4.08
CA GLY A 70 1.84 3.73 -3.00
C GLY A 70 0.33 3.61 -3.25
N PHE A 71 -0.30 4.71 -3.67
CA PHE A 71 -1.72 4.72 -4.06
C PHE A 71 -1.99 3.77 -5.23
N VAL A 72 -1.19 3.85 -6.30
CA VAL A 72 -1.34 2.95 -7.46
C VAL A 72 -1.15 1.50 -7.04
N MET A 73 -0.20 1.21 -6.16
CA MET A 73 0.03 -0.14 -5.65
C MET A 73 -1.18 -0.65 -4.86
N LEU A 74 -1.79 0.20 -4.03
CA LEU A 74 -2.98 -0.14 -3.26
C LEU A 74 -4.17 -0.43 -4.17
N TYR A 75 -4.45 0.41 -5.17
CA TYR A 75 -5.63 0.28 -6.03
C TYR A 75 -5.45 -0.68 -7.22
N ASN A 76 -4.23 -1.14 -7.49
CA ASN A 76 -3.92 -2.03 -8.63
C ASN A 76 -3.40 -3.40 -8.16
N VAL A 77 -4.03 -3.93 -7.11
CA VAL A 77 -3.80 -5.30 -6.66
C VAL A 77 -4.31 -6.26 -7.75
N ARG A 78 -3.51 -7.28 -8.08
CA ARG A 78 -3.93 -8.38 -8.95
C ARG A 78 -4.23 -9.62 -8.12
N CYS A 79 -5.24 -10.37 -8.54
CA CYS A 79 -5.54 -11.65 -7.93
C CYS A 79 -4.38 -12.63 -8.18
N PRO A 80 -3.80 -13.26 -7.14
CA PRO A 80 -2.68 -14.20 -7.32
C PRO A 80 -3.11 -15.49 -8.06
N ASP A 81 -4.38 -15.89 -7.96
CA ASP A 81 -4.87 -17.13 -8.56
C ASP A 81 -5.19 -16.98 -10.05
N CYS A 82 -5.79 -15.85 -10.46
CA CYS A 82 -6.28 -15.66 -11.83
C CYS A 82 -5.65 -14.49 -12.58
N GLY A 83 -4.78 -13.70 -11.93
CA GLY A 83 -4.18 -12.48 -12.50
C GLY A 83 -5.16 -11.34 -12.79
N GLY A 84 -6.45 -11.52 -12.51
CA GLY A 84 -7.50 -10.53 -12.74
C GLY A 84 -7.38 -9.30 -11.85
N ARG A 85 -7.98 -8.18 -12.27
CA ARG A 85 -8.10 -6.98 -11.43
C ARG A 85 -8.97 -7.28 -10.21
N THR A 86 -8.56 -6.81 -9.05
CA THR A 86 -9.37 -6.81 -7.83
C THR A 86 -9.88 -5.41 -7.55
N GLN A 87 -10.99 -5.31 -6.82
CA GLN A 87 -11.46 -4.05 -6.27
C GLN A 87 -11.00 -3.94 -4.83
N THR A 88 -10.23 -2.91 -4.53
CA THR A 88 -9.85 -2.58 -3.15
C THR A 88 -10.96 -1.83 -2.44
N THR A 89 -11.36 -2.35 -1.29
CA THR A 89 -12.36 -1.77 -0.41
C THR A 89 -11.79 -1.68 0.99
N GLN A 90 -11.91 -0.50 1.61
CA GLN A 90 -11.60 -0.34 3.03
C GLN A 90 -12.75 -0.91 3.85
N ASN A 91 -12.46 -1.88 4.71
CA ASN A 91 -13.43 -2.39 5.65
C ASN A 91 -13.39 -1.56 6.93
N ASN A 92 -14.28 -0.55 7.01
CA ASN A 92 -14.37 0.36 8.14
C ASN A 92 -14.63 -0.31 9.50
N LYS A 93 -15.10 -1.57 9.52
CA LYS A 93 -15.36 -2.29 10.78
C LYS A 93 -14.11 -2.89 11.42
N LEU A 94 -13.12 -3.22 10.60
CA LEU A 94 -11.89 -3.89 11.01
C LEU A 94 -10.65 -3.02 10.71
N ASP A 95 -10.88 -1.78 10.28
CA ASP A 95 -9.86 -0.82 9.82
C ASP A 95 -8.78 -1.46 8.92
N MET A 96 -9.22 -2.33 8.02
CA MET A 96 -8.33 -3.14 7.19
C MET A 96 -8.67 -2.99 5.71
N TRP A 97 -7.63 -2.98 4.88
CA TRP A 97 -7.76 -2.93 3.44
C TRP A 97 -7.90 -4.33 2.85
N GLN A 98 -8.96 -4.53 2.08
CA GLN A 98 -9.26 -5.80 1.43
C GLN A 98 -9.37 -5.61 -0.07
N ALA A 99 -9.00 -6.63 -0.84
CA ALA A 99 -9.07 -6.66 -2.29
C ALA A 99 -9.97 -7.81 -2.75
N HIS A 100 -11.15 -7.51 -3.28
CA HIS A 100 -12.08 -8.51 -3.75
C HIS A 100 -11.88 -8.82 -5.24
N CYS A 101 -11.74 -10.10 -5.59
CA CYS A 101 -11.62 -10.55 -6.97
C CYS A 101 -12.99 -10.99 -7.51
N GLN A 102 -13.54 -10.25 -8.48
CA GLN A 102 -14.81 -10.60 -9.12
C GLN A 102 -14.79 -11.92 -9.90
N LYS A 103 -13.62 -12.35 -10.38
CA LYS A 103 -13.49 -13.60 -11.16
C LYS A 103 -13.44 -14.86 -10.28
N CYS A 104 -12.79 -14.78 -9.13
CA CYS A 104 -12.63 -15.91 -8.22
C CYS A 104 -13.64 -15.90 -7.07
N ASP A 105 -14.35 -14.79 -6.86
CA ASP A 105 -15.22 -14.53 -5.69
C ASP A 105 -14.46 -14.69 -4.35
N ILE A 106 -13.17 -14.33 -4.35
CA ILE A 106 -12.29 -14.40 -3.17
C ILE A 106 -11.93 -12.99 -2.72
N THR A 107 -12.00 -12.75 -1.42
CA THR A 107 -11.54 -11.51 -0.79
C THR A 107 -10.14 -11.73 -0.20
N TRP A 108 -9.20 -10.90 -0.62
CA TRP A 108 -7.83 -10.91 -0.14
C TRP A 108 -7.63 -9.82 0.89
N ASP A 109 -7.13 -10.18 2.06
CA ASP A 109 -6.64 -9.21 3.03
C ASP A 109 -5.27 -8.72 2.60
N LEU A 110 -5.12 -7.40 2.40
CA LEU A 110 -3.85 -6.79 1.99
C LEU A 110 -2.86 -6.67 3.14
N GLY A 111 -3.29 -6.89 4.39
CA GLY A 111 -2.45 -6.72 5.57
C GLY A 111 -2.03 -5.26 5.78
N LEU A 112 -2.88 -4.33 5.34
CA LEU A 112 -2.71 -2.89 5.52
C LEU A 112 -3.87 -2.41 6.38
N GLY A 113 -3.57 -1.83 7.54
CA GLY A 113 -4.55 -1.52 8.57
C GLY A 113 -4.06 -1.92 9.96
N THR A 114 -4.80 -1.54 10.98
CA THR A 114 -4.53 -2.01 12.34
C THR A 114 -5.27 -3.33 12.54
N GLU A 115 -4.58 -4.38 12.97
CA GLU A 115 -5.23 -5.61 13.45
C GLU A 115 -5.86 -5.30 14.82
N THR A 116 -6.83 -4.39 14.89
CA THR A 116 -7.66 -4.21 16.09
C THR A 116 -8.74 -5.28 16.07
N GLY A 117 -8.34 -6.53 16.24
CA GLY A 117 -9.19 -7.55 16.83
C GLY A 117 -9.20 -7.38 18.36
N PRO A 118 -10.32 -7.71 19.03
CA PRO A 118 -10.65 -7.31 20.40
C PRO A 118 -9.63 -7.72 21.47
#